data_AF-A0A946B574-F1
#
_entry.id   AF-A0A946B574-F1
#
_cell.length_a   1.000
_cell.length_b   1.000
_cell.length_c   1.000
_cell.angle_alpha   90.00
_cell.angle_beta   90.00
_cell.angle_gamma   90.00
#
_symmetry.space_group_name_H-M   'P 1'
#
loop_
_entity.id
_entity.type
_entity.pdbx_description
1 polymer ?
#
loop_
_entity_poly.entity_id
_entity_poly.type
_entity_poly.pdbx_seq_one_letter_code
_entity_poly.pdbx_strand_id
1 'polypeptide(L)'
;MQDSADGTYFDGVTAEGHEAYLLLAGDYLMITPEGFGAVYWPLDDIATAHDVRRGHLRLQNANDPDARLIVEDADTALALRRRAPWLDTRHGRRHGHISRRKRVFGAIAATALIALLALEGLPRLAALAPSAWLAPFGESVRTDVAYGMGEGYCDAPAAEAAGQRLLVRLADAAGEDVGDINLRFAAGDVINAVAAPSGQLLAFEGLIAFSETPEAFASVIAHEFAHALERHPTRGVARSLGLTLIGEMLTGGGMGGTAAEALTGLAYTRAAEREADAIARKMLLNAGIGTVGMASFFENLQKRFPEADGGSVLLGSHPRLSDRVEAAAATRGTRRAMSTADWQAIQNAC
;
A
#
# COMPACT_ATOMS: atom_id res chain seq x y z
N MET A 1 -0.89 -57.52 -21.43
CA MET A 1 -1.64 -57.33 -22.69
C MET A 1 -2.16 -55.90 -22.61
N GLN A 2 -1.73 -55.02 -23.51
CA GLN A 2 -2.18 -53.63 -23.53
C GLN A 2 -3.53 -53.62 -24.22
N ASP A 3 -4.59 -53.38 -23.46
CA ASP A 3 -5.94 -53.23 -23.99
C ASP A 3 -6.02 -51.81 -24.57
N SER A 4 -5.84 -51.69 -25.90
CA SER A 4 -5.96 -50.45 -26.65
C SER A 4 -7.34 -50.40 -27.31
N ALA A 5 -8.07 -49.31 -27.09
CA ALA A 5 -9.41 -49.14 -27.62
C ALA A 5 -9.63 -47.77 -28.24
N ASP A 6 -10.56 -47.74 -29.20
CA ASP A 6 -11.03 -46.56 -29.90
C ASP A 6 -12.21 -45.93 -29.14
N GLY A 7 -12.26 -44.60 -29.10
CA GLY A 7 -13.36 -43.82 -28.55
C GLY A 7 -13.47 -42.45 -29.21
N THR A 8 -14.52 -41.71 -28.88
CA THR A 8 -14.71 -40.33 -29.37
C THR A 8 -14.56 -39.34 -28.23
N TYR A 9 -13.56 -38.45 -28.35
CA TYR A 9 -13.29 -37.37 -27.41
C TYR A 9 -13.90 -36.05 -27.90
N PHE A 10 -14.58 -35.34 -27.02
CA PHE A 10 -15.08 -33.99 -27.21
C PHE A 10 -14.34 -33.07 -26.24
N ASP A 11 -13.74 -32.00 -26.77
CA ASP A 11 -12.84 -31.10 -26.04
C ASP A 11 -13.55 -30.09 -25.13
N GLY A 12 -14.87 -29.99 -25.21
CA GLY A 12 -15.68 -29.03 -24.44
C GLY A 12 -15.64 -27.59 -24.97
N VAL A 13 -14.87 -27.34 -26.03
CA VAL A 13 -14.75 -26.03 -26.69
C VAL A 13 -15.57 -26.02 -27.99
N THR A 14 -15.55 -27.14 -28.72
CA THR A 14 -16.27 -27.33 -29.97
C THR A 14 -17.29 -28.47 -29.86
N ALA A 15 -18.21 -28.53 -30.82
CA ALA A 15 -19.16 -29.66 -30.92
C ALA A 15 -18.59 -30.83 -31.73
N GLU A 16 -17.35 -30.72 -32.22
CA GLU A 16 -16.69 -31.73 -33.03
C GLU A 16 -16.19 -32.89 -32.16
N GLY A 17 -16.41 -34.11 -32.62
CA GLY A 17 -15.90 -35.31 -31.96
C GLY A 17 -14.62 -35.76 -32.65
N HIS A 18 -13.58 -36.01 -31.87
CA HIS A 18 -12.29 -36.48 -32.36
C HIS A 18 -12.12 -37.95 -32.00
N GLU A 19 -11.76 -38.79 -32.97
CA GLU A 19 -11.38 -40.17 -32.68
C GLU A 19 -10.17 -40.17 -31.75
N ALA A 20 -10.19 -40.99 -30.71
CA ALA A 20 -9.20 -40.97 -29.66
C ALA A 20 -8.82 -42.38 -29.24
N TYR A 21 -7.51 -42.59 -29.12
CA TYR A 21 -6.94 -43.80 -28.56
C TYR A 21 -6.96 -43.74 -27.03
N LEU A 22 -7.48 -44.79 -26.41
CA LEU A 22 -7.63 -44.90 -24.97
C LEU A 22 -6.62 -45.89 -24.40
N LEU A 23 -5.90 -45.46 -23.37
CA LEU A 23 -5.01 -46.32 -22.59
C LEU A 23 -5.27 -46.13 -21.10
N LEU A 24 -5.62 -47.23 -20.44
CA LEU A 24 -5.75 -47.27 -18.99
C LEU A 24 -4.38 -47.52 -18.35
N ALA A 25 -3.77 -46.48 -17.78
CA ALA A 25 -2.42 -46.51 -17.23
C ALA A 25 -2.43 -46.13 -15.74
N GLY A 26 -2.31 -47.12 -14.86
CA GLY A 26 -2.39 -46.89 -13.42
C GLY A 26 -3.75 -46.31 -13.02
N ASP A 27 -3.77 -45.16 -12.36
CA ASP A 27 -4.99 -44.48 -11.90
C ASP A 27 -5.43 -43.37 -12.85
N TYR A 28 -4.96 -43.42 -14.09
CA TYR A 28 -5.27 -42.46 -15.14
C TYR A 28 -5.83 -43.17 -16.38
N LEU A 29 -6.79 -42.51 -17.01
CA LEU A 29 -7.20 -42.78 -18.38
C LEU A 29 -6.48 -41.78 -19.29
N MET A 30 -5.53 -42.28 -20.08
CA MET A 30 -4.87 -41.49 -21.12
C MET A 30 -5.73 -41.55 -22.38
N ILE A 31 -6.04 -40.38 -22.91
CA ILE A 31 -6.88 -40.16 -24.08
C ILE A 31 -5.99 -39.46 -25.11
N THR A 32 -5.81 -40.04 -26.29
CA THR A 32 -5.00 -39.45 -27.35
C THR A 32 -5.89 -39.18 -28.57
N PRO A 33 -6.51 -38.00 -28.66
CA PRO A 33 -7.36 -37.63 -29.79
C PRO A 33 -6.54 -37.36 -31.05
N GLU A 34 -7.09 -37.69 -32.21
CA GLU A 34 -6.49 -37.41 -33.51
C GLU A 34 -6.34 -35.89 -33.72
N GLY A 35 -5.11 -35.44 -33.97
CA GLY A 35 -4.80 -34.01 -34.15
C GLY A 35 -4.59 -33.21 -32.86
N PHE A 36 -4.69 -33.83 -31.68
CA PHE A 36 -4.48 -33.18 -30.39
C PHE A 36 -3.35 -33.84 -29.58
N GLY A 37 -2.84 -33.12 -28.58
CA GLY A 37 -1.96 -33.72 -27.57
C GLY A 37 -2.73 -34.69 -26.68
N ALA A 38 -2.04 -35.70 -26.14
CA ALA A 38 -2.64 -36.63 -25.19
C ALA A 38 -3.16 -35.91 -23.93
N VAL A 39 -4.40 -36.20 -23.56
CA VAL A 39 -5.09 -35.69 -22.38
C VAL A 39 -5.15 -36.80 -21.33
N TYR A 40 -4.90 -36.46 -20.07
CA TYR A 40 -4.87 -37.43 -18.97
C TYR A 40 -6.03 -37.12 -18.02
N TRP A 41 -6.93 -38.08 -17.85
CA TRP A 41 -8.02 -37.99 -16.89
C TRP A 41 -7.69 -38.90 -15.70
N PRO A 42 -7.44 -38.35 -14.49
CA PRO A 42 -7.42 -39.16 -13.28
C PRO A 42 -8.77 -39.88 -13.14
N LEU A 43 -8.76 -41.17 -12.78
CA LEU A 43 -10.00 -41.93 -12.66
C LEU A 43 -10.96 -41.31 -11.62
N ASP A 44 -10.41 -40.75 -10.55
CA ASP A 44 -11.16 -40.05 -9.49
C ASP A 44 -11.86 -38.77 -9.99
N ASP A 45 -11.39 -38.18 -11.08
CA ASP A 45 -11.97 -36.98 -11.68
C ASP A 45 -13.12 -37.31 -12.65
N ILE A 46 -13.43 -38.59 -12.88
CA ILE A 46 -14.53 -38.99 -13.76
C ILE A 46 -15.85 -38.90 -12.98
N ALA A 47 -16.66 -37.91 -13.32
CA ALA A 47 -17.84 -37.51 -12.55
C ALA A 47 -19.06 -38.40 -12.78
N THR A 48 -19.30 -38.79 -14.03
CA THR A 48 -20.48 -39.57 -14.42
C THR A 48 -20.19 -40.51 -15.56
N ALA A 49 -20.71 -41.74 -15.46
CA ALA A 49 -20.78 -42.68 -16.54
C ALA A 49 -22.24 -42.98 -16.89
N HIS A 50 -22.60 -42.89 -18.17
CA HIS A 50 -23.92 -43.30 -18.65
C HIS A 50 -23.77 -44.25 -19.83
N ASP A 51 -24.58 -45.30 -19.87
CA ASP A 51 -24.64 -46.19 -21.03
C ASP A 51 -25.34 -45.46 -22.17
N VAL A 52 -24.61 -45.22 -23.26
CA VAL A 52 -25.17 -44.61 -24.48
C VAL A 52 -25.96 -45.66 -25.25
N ARG A 53 -25.42 -46.89 -25.32
CA ARG A 53 -25.99 -48.13 -25.86
C ARG A 53 -25.35 -49.32 -25.12
N ARG A 54 -25.90 -50.54 -25.24
CA ARG A 54 -25.30 -51.74 -24.61
C ARG A 54 -23.83 -51.86 -25.04
N GLY A 55 -22.92 -51.73 -24.08
CA GLY A 55 -21.46 -51.82 -24.29
C GLY A 55 -20.72 -50.51 -24.53
N HIS A 56 -21.40 -49.35 -24.61
CA HIS A 56 -20.75 -48.05 -24.84
C HIS A 56 -20.90 -47.15 -23.60
N LEU A 57 -19.79 -46.63 -23.09
CA LEU A 57 -19.73 -45.84 -21.87
C LEU A 57 -19.45 -44.37 -22.18
N ARG A 58 -20.36 -43.47 -21.81
CA ARG A 58 -20.10 -42.03 -21.87
C ARG A 58 -19.61 -41.51 -20.53
N LEU A 59 -18.40 -40.97 -20.54
CA LEU A 59 -17.72 -40.38 -19.41
C LEU A 59 -17.71 -38.86 -19.51
N GLN A 60 -17.73 -38.21 -18.35
CA GLN A 60 -17.62 -36.76 -18.21
C GLN A 60 -16.58 -36.46 -17.12
N ASN A 61 -15.70 -35.50 -17.38
CA ASN A 61 -14.72 -35.06 -16.40
C ASN A 61 -15.37 -34.07 -15.40
N ALA A 62 -15.06 -34.20 -14.12
CA ALA A 62 -15.55 -33.34 -13.05
C ALA A 62 -14.96 -31.92 -13.13
N ASN A 63 -13.72 -31.82 -13.59
CA ASN A 63 -12.97 -30.58 -13.73
C ASN A 63 -13.25 -29.87 -15.06
N ASP A 64 -13.76 -30.62 -16.04
CA ASP A 64 -14.20 -30.11 -17.34
C ASP A 64 -15.54 -30.74 -17.74
N PRO A 65 -16.67 -30.15 -17.33
CA PRO A 65 -18.00 -30.70 -17.61
C PRO A 65 -18.40 -30.59 -19.08
N ASP A 66 -17.73 -29.76 -19.87
CA ASP A 66 -18.04 -29.63 -21.29
C ASP A 66 -17.29 -30.70 -22.09
N ALA A 67 -16.11 -31.13 -21.63
CA ALA A 67 -15.39 -32.27 -22.19
C ALA A 67 -16.09 -33.61 -21.92
N ARG A 68 -16.13 -34.47 -22.94
CA ARG A 68 -16.82 -35.77 -22.89
C ARG A 68 -16.00 -36.81 -23.60
N LEU A 69 -16.03 -38.03 -23.08
CA LEU A 69 -15.46 -39.17 -23.75
C LEU A 69 -16.54 -40.23 -23.95
N ILE A 70 -16.68 -40.71 -25.18
CA ILE A 70 -17.50 -41.87 -25.50
C ILE A 70 -16.54 -43.04 -25.73
N VAL A 71 -16.57 -44.00 -24.82
CA VAL A 71 -15.85 -45.27 -24.95
C VAL A 71 -16.75 -46.22 -25.71
N GLU A 72 -16.34 -46.59 -26.92
CA GLU A 72 -17.14 -47.46 -27.80
C GLU A 72 -16.83 -48.95 -27.58
N ASP A 73 -15.60 -49.24 -27.15
CA ASP A 73 -15.17 -50.59 -26.84
C ASP A 73 -15.73 -51.12 -25.51
N ALA A 74 -16.41 -52.27 -25.60
CA ALA A 74 -17.07 -52.91 -24.47
C ALA A 74 -16.08 -53.48 -23.45
N ASP A 75 -14.91 -53.96 -23.89
CA ASP A 75 -13.90 -54.54 -23.01
C ASP A 75 -13.23 -53.44 -22.16
N THR A 76 -12.94 -52.29 -22.77
CA THR A 76 -12.42 -51.10 -22.10
C THR A 76 -13.45 -50.47 -21.16
N ALA A 77 -14.71 -50.38 -21.58
CA ALA A 77 -15.79 -49.95 -20.69
C ALA A 77 -15.89 -50.85 -19.45
N LEU A 78 -15.76 -52.17 -19.61
CA LEU A 78 -15.77 -53.13 -18.50
C LEU A 78 -14.50 -53.01 -17.63
N ALA A 79 -13.33 -52.80 -18.24
CA ALA A 79 -12.08 -52.57 -17.52
C ALA A 79 -12.13 -51.29 -16.66
N LEU A 80 -12.68 -50.21 -17.21
CA LEU A 80 -12.93 -48.96 -16.48
C LEU A 80 -13.87 -49.17 -15.30
N ARG A 81 -14.99 -49.89 -15.48
CA ARG A 81 -15.91 -50.19 -14.37
C ARG A 81 -15.28 -51.05 -13.28
N ARG A 82 -14.44 -52.03 -13.64
CA ARG A 82 -13.70 -52.85 -12.65
C ARG A 82 -12.74 -52.01 -11.79
N ARG A 83 -12.11 -51.00 -12.40
CA ARG A 83 -11.08 -50.19 -11.75
C ARG A 83 -11.65 -48.93 -11.06
N ALA A 84 -12.78 -48.44 -11.56
CA ALA A 84 -13.54 -47.31 -11.04
C ALA A 84 -15.00 -47.71 -10.74
N PRO A 85 -15.25 -48.55 -9.71
CA PRO A 85 -16.58 -49.10 -9.42
C PRO A 85 -17.60 -48.03 -8.98
N TRP A 86 -17.15 -46.83 -8.61
CA TRP A 86 -18.04 -45.70 -8.32
C TRP A 86 -18.77 -45.18 -9.57
N LEU A 87 -18.30 -45.48 -10.78
CA LEU A 87 -18.96 -45.09 -12.03
C LEU A 87 -20.35 -45.72 -12.19
N ASP A 88 -20.61 -46.87 -11.56
CA ASP A 88 -21.93 -47.53 -11.58
C ASP A 88 -22.92 -46.96 -10.55
N THR A 89 -22.44 -46.13 -9.61
CA THR A 89 -23.31 -45.51 -8.62
C THR A 89 -23.97 -44.27 -9.23
N ARG A 90 -25.32 -44.25 -9.29
CA ARG A 90 -26.12 -43.11 -9.80
C ARG A 90 -25.88 -41.77 -9.06
N HIS A 91 -25.03 -41.77 -8.04
CA HIS A 91 -24.59 -40.60 -7.31
C HIS A 91 -23.07 -40.48 -7.49
N GLY A 92 -22.64 -40.10 -8.69
CA GLY A 92 -21.29 -39.57 -8.88
C GLY A 92 -21.01 -38.54 -7.79
N ARG A 93 -19.87 -38.65 -7.10
CA ARG A 93 -19.43 -37.70 -6.07
C ARG A 93 -19.55 -36.30 -6.66
N ARG A 94 -20.60 -35.55 -6.28
CA ARG A 94 -20.71 -34.12 -6.54
C ARG A 94 -19.64 -33.44 -5.69
N HIS A 95 -18.39 -33.45 -6.15
CA HIS A 95 -17.45 -32.41 -5.76
C HIS A 95 -18.14 -31.10 -6.14
N GLY A 96 -18.47 -30.29 -5.14
CA GLY A 96 -19.23 -29.05 -5.33
C GLY A 96 -18.46 -28.11 -6.24
N HIS A 97 -18.70 -28.19 -7.55
CA HIS A 97 -18.01 -27.38 -8.54
C HIS A 97 -18.38 -25.91 -8.32
N ILE A 98 -17.43 -25.15 -7.80
CA ILE A 98 -17.54 -23.69 -7.73
C ILE A 98 -17.48 -23.21 -9.19
N SER A 99 -18.65 -22.83 -9.73
CA SER A 99 -18.77 -22.32 -11.11
C SER A 99 -17.69 -21.28 -11.41
N ARG A 100 -17.19 -21.21 -12.65
CA ARG A 100 -16.17 -20.22 -13.06
C ARG A 100 -16.51 -18.80 -12.60
N ARG A 101 -17.80 -18.42 -12.64
CA ARG A 101 -18.30 -17.13 -12.12
C ARG A 101 -18.04 -16.94 -10.62
N LYS A 102 -18.31 -17.97 -9.81
CA LYS A 102 -18.03 -17.95 -8.36
C LYS A 102 -16.52 -17.95 -8.05
N ARG A 103 -15.69 -18.63 -8.86
CA ARG A 103 -14.22 -18.56 -8.74
C ARG A 103 -13.69 -17.16 -9.05
N VAL A 104 -14.14 -16.56 -10.15
CA VAL A 104 -13.77 -15.19 -10.54
C VAL A 104 -14.25 -14.18 -9.48
N PHE A 105 -15.49 -14.31 -9.02
CA PHE A 105 -16.00 -13.45 -7.95
C PHE A 105 -15.20 -13.61 -6.65
N GLY A 106 -14.88 -14.85 -6.26
CA GLY A 106 -14.05 -15.13 -5.09
C GLY A 106 -12.65 -14.51 -5.20
N ALA A 107 -12.02 -14.59 -6.38
CA ALA A 107 -10.73 -13.95 -6.63
C ALA A 107 -10.82 -12.42 -6.52
N ILE A 108 -11.82 -11.79 -7.14
CA ILE A 108 -12.04 -10.34 -7.04
C ILE A 108 -12.27 -9.91 -5.59
N ALA A 109 -13.11 -10.65 -4.85
CA ALA A 109 -13.39 -10.36 -3.45
C ALA A 109 -12.13 -10.49 -2.58
N ALA A 110 -11.31 -11.52 -2.82
CA ALA A 110 -10.04 -11.70 -2.13
C ALA A 110 -9.05 -10.55 -2.44
N THR A 111 -8.90 -10.17 -3.71
CA THR A 111 -8.06 -9.03 -4.12
C THR A 111 -8.54 -7.72 -3.50
N ALA A 112 -9.86 -7.47 -3.48
CA ALA A 112 -10.44 -6.28 -2.86
C ALA A 112 -10.20 -6.26 -1.35
N LEU A 113 -10.30 -7.41 -0.67
CA LEU A 113 -9.99 -7.53 0.75
C LEU A 113 -8.51 -7.27 1.04
N ILE A 114 -7.60 -7.84 0.25
CA ILE A 114 -6.15 -7.58 0.37
C ILE A 114 -5.86 -6.10 0.16
N ALA A 115 -6.44 -5.47 -0.86
CA ALA A 115 -6.27 -4.05 -1.12
C ALA A 115 -6.78 -3.20 0.04
N LEU A 116 -7.96 -3.53 0.61
CA LEU A 116 -8.48 -2.85 1.79
C LEU A 116 -7.54 -3.01 3.00
N LEU A 117 -7.05 -4.22 3.26
CA LEU A 117 -6.11 -4.47 4.36
C LEU A 117 -4.79 -3.71 4.16
N ALA A 118 -4.25 -3.67 2.95
CA ALA A 118 -3.01 -2.96 2.65
C ALA A 118 -3.15 -1.43 2.71
N LEU A 119 -4.27 -0.88 2.22
CA LEU A 119 -4.47 0.58 2.18
C LEU A 119 -5.02 1.18 3.47
N GLU A 120 -5.77 0.40 4.24
CA GLU A 120 -6.51 0.90 5.40
C GLU A 120 -6.16 0.14 6.69
N GLY A 121 -5.90 -1.16 6.62
CA GLY A 121 -5.51 -1.96 7.77
C GLY A 121 -4.07 -1.69 8.21
N LEU A 122 -3.12 -1.83 7.28
CA LEU A 122 -1.69 -1.71 7.54
C LEU A 122 -1.30 -0.33 8.11
N PRO A 123 -1.78 0.82 7.59
CA PRO A 123 -1.50 2.12 8.18
C PRO A 123 -2.01 2.27 9.62
N ARG A 124 -3.21 1.74 9.92
CA ARG A 124 -3.77 1.77 11.27
C ARG A 124 -2.94 0.93 12.24
N LEU A 125 -2.52 -0.25 11.82
CA LEU A 125 -1.64 -1.12 12.62
C LEU A 125 -0.25 -0.50 12.83
N ALA A 126 0.34 0.09 11.79
CA ALA A 126 1.64 0.75 11.89
C ALA A 126 1.62 1.93 12.88
N ALA A 127 0.50 2.63 13.00
CA ALA A 127 0.32 3.69 13.99
C ALA A 127 0.26 3.18 15.45
N LEU A 128 0.00 1.89 15.68
CA LEU A 128 0.02 1.30 17.02
C LEU A 128 1.41 0.79 17.43
N ALA A 129 2.35 0.69 16.48
CA ALA A 129 3.69 0.19 16.77
C ALA A 129 4.42 1.13 17.75
N PRO A 130 5.17 0.61 18.73
CA PRO A 130 6.02 1.44 19.59
C PRO A 130 6.97 2.31 18.76
N SER A 131 7.15 3.59 19.13
CA SER A 131 8.05 4.51 18.42
C SER A 131 9.48 3.98 18.35
N ALA A 132 9.96 3.34 19.42
CA ALA A 132 11.28 2.72 19.50
C ALA A 132 11.52 1.65 18.41
N TRP A 133 10.48 0.94 17.97
CA TRP A 133 10.62 -0.06 16.90
C TRP A 133 10.77 0.60 15.53
N LEU A 134 10.18 1.79 15.35
CA LEU A 134 10.23 2.54 14.10
C LEU A 134 11.40 3.53 14.06
N ALA A 135 12.10 3.78 15.16
CA ALA A 135 13.17 4.78 15.23
C ALA A 135 14.29 4.57 14.20
N PRO A 136 14.87 3.36 14.03
CA PRO A 136 15.92 3.15 13.01
C PRO A 136 15.41 3.39 11.59
N PHE A 137 14.16 3.02 11.33
CA PHE A 137 13.53 3.23 10.04
C PHE A 137 13.23 4.71 9.79
N GLY A 138 12.70 5.42 10.79
CA GLY A 138 12.47 6.86 10.76
C GLY A 138 13.75 7.64 10.47
N GLU A 139 14.86 7.25 11.10
CA GLU A 139 16.17 7.85 10.87
C GLU A 139 16.68 7.63 9.43
N SER A 140 16.50 6.42 8.89
CA SER A 140 16.82 6.12 7.49
C SER A 140 16.00 6.99 6.55
N VAL A 141 14.68 7.07 6.75
CA VAL A 141 13.80 7.91 5.93
C VAL A 141 14.20 9.38 6.02
N ARG A 142 14.47 9.90 7.22
CA ARG A 142 14.91 11.29 7.41
C ARG A 142 16.23 11.57 6.68
N THR A 143 17.15 10.60 6.69
CA THR A 143 18.43 10.69 5.98
C THR A 143 18.23 10.70 4.48
N ASP A 144 17.41 9.79 3.94
CA ASP A 144 17.10 9.76 2.51
C ASP A 144 16.43 11.06 2.05
N VAL A 145 15.56 11.67 2.87
CA VAL A 145 14.95 12.98 2.58
C VAL A 145 16.02 14.09 2.59
N ALA A 146 16.91 14.10 3.58
CA ALA A 146 17.97 15.12 3.68
C ALA A 146 18.89 15.15 2.45
N TYR A 147 19.24 13.98 1.89
CA TYR A 147 20.09 13.86 0.71
C TYR A 147 19.31 13.85 -0.62
N GLY A 148 18.04 13.44 -0.60
CA GLY A 148 17.21 13.36 -1.80
C GLY A 148 16.56 14.69 -2.18
N MET A 149 16.30 15.56 -1.20
CA MET A 149 15.66 16.86 -1.39
C MET A 149 16.58 18.04 -1.05
N GLY A 150 17.73 17.78 -0.45
CA GLY A 150 18.73 18.78 -0.09
C GLY A 150 20.14 18.26 -0.34
N GLU A 151 21.12 18.85 0.34
CA GLU A 151 22.55 18.54 0.18
C GLU A 151 23.11 17.72 1.35
N GLY A 152 22.24 17.21 2.23
CA GLY A 152 22.61 16.48 3.44
C GLY A 152 22.42 17.29 4.72
N TYR A 153 22.92 16.76 5.85
CA TYR A 153 22.76 17.40 7.16
C TYR A 153 23.73 18.56 7.40
N CYS A 154 23.24 19.59 8.07
CA CYS A 154 24.07 20.66 8.61
C CYS A 154 24.66 20.25 9.98
N ASP A 155 25.85 20.78 10.30
CA ASP A 155 26.46 20.64 11.63
C ASP A 155 25.98 21.80 12.53
N ALA A 156 24.83 21.60 13.16
CA ALA A 156 24.04 22.68 13.74
C ALA A 156 23.65 22.47 15.21
N PRO A 157 24.56 22.07 16.12
CA PRO A 157 24.19 21.67 17.48
C PRO A 157 23.47 22.77 18.28
N ALA A 158 23.79 24.04 18.04
CA ALA A 158 23.11 25.17 18.67
C ALA A 158 21.67 25.35 18.15
N ALA A 159 21.46 25.16 16.84
CA ALA A 159 20.15 25.22 16.21
C ALA A 159 19.28 24.03 16.65
N GLU A 160 19.85 22.82 16.69
CA GLU A 160 19.17 21.60 17.15
C GLU A 160 18.72 21.75 18.61
N ALA A 161 19.57 22.30 19.48
CA ALA A 161 19.19 22.60 20.86
C ALA A 161 18.07 23.65 20.95
N ALA A 162 18.10 24.69 20.11
CA ALA A 162 17.03 25.69 20.03
C ALA A 162 15.71 25.09 19.53
N GLY A 163 15.77 24.25 18.49
CA GLY A 163 14.66 23.46 17.99
C GLY A 163 14.06 22.56 19.07
N GLN A 164 14.90 21.86 19.82
CA GLN A 164 14.43 20.98 20.90
C GLN A 164 13.71 21.76 22.01
N ARG A 165 14.20 22.95 22.39
CA ARG A 165 13.49 23.81 23.36
C ARG A 165 12.11 24.23 22.85
N LEU A 166 12.00 24.53 21.55
CA LEU A 166 10.71 24.82 20.93
C LEU A 166 9.79 23.60 20.99
N LEU A 167 10.27 22.40 20.63
CA LEU A 167 9.48 21.17 20.67
C LEU A 167 8.97 20.85 22.08
N VAL A 168 9.84 20.93 23.10
CA VAL A 168 9.44 20.75 24.51
C VAL A 168 8.32 21.72 24.89
N ARG A 169 8.45 23.00 24.54
CA ARG A 169 7.43 24.01 24.84
C ARG A 169 6.10 23.72 24.12
N LEU A 170 6.14 23.22 22.89
CA LEU A 170 4.94 22.85 22.13
C LEU A 170 4.28 21.59 22.71
N ALA A 171 5.07 20.59 23.11
CA ALA A 171 4.62 19.38 23.77
C ALA A 171 3.91 19.70 25.10
N ASP A 172 4.53 20.52 25.95
CA ASP A 172 3.93 21.01 27.20
C ASP A 172 2.59 21.72 26.95
N ALA A 173 2.51 22.52 25.89
CA ALA A 173 1.29 23.24 25.50
C ALA A 173 0.19 22.32 24.94
N ALA A 174 0.57 21.14 24.44
CA ALA A 174 -0.35 20.09 24.00
C ALA A 174 -0.78 19.17 25.16
N GLY A 175 -0.04 19.16 26.28
CA GLY A 175 -0.19 18.16 27.34
C GLY A 175 0.43 16.81 26.97
N GLU A 176 1.39 16.82 26.05
CA GLU A 176 2.09 15.65 25.52
C GLU A 176 3.55 15.65 26.01
N ASP A 177 4.19 14.47 25.97
CA ASP A 177 5.64 14.35 26.12
C ASP A 177 6.31 14.43 24.74
N VAL A 178 7.41 15.19 24.64
CA VAL A 178 8.20 15.25 23.41
C VAL A 178 8.82 13.88 23.08
N GLY A 179 9.12 13.06 24.11
CA GLY A 179 9.74 11.75 23.94
C GLY A 179 11.03 11.80 23.12
N ASP A 180 11.15 10.90 22.15
CA ASP A 180 12.33 10.79 21.25
C ASP A 180 12.24 11.70 20.01
N ILE A 181 11.22 12.55 19.93
CA ILE A 181 11.02 13.49 18.82
C ILE A 181 12.11 14.57 18.90
N ASN A 182 12.83 14.72 17.80
CA ASN A 182 13.91 15.69 17.65
C ASN A 182 13.82 16.41 16.31
N LEU A 183 14.47 17.57 16.23
CA LEU A 183 14.56 18.38 15.03
C LEU A 183 16.02 18.47 14.58
N ARG A 184 16.27 18.08 13.32
CA ARG A 184 17.54 18.26 12.64
C ARG A 184 17.41 19.20 11.45
N PHE A 185 18.55 19.64 10.92
CA PHE A 185 18.62 20.60 9.82
C PHE A 185 19.37 20.02 8.63
N ALA A 186 18.87 20.31 7.42
CA ALA A 186 19.49 19.93 6.17
C ALA A 186 19.78 21.15 5.29
N ALA A 187 20.91 21.10 4.59
CA ALA A 187 21.31 22.11 3.63
C ALA A 187 20.46 22.00 2.37
N GLY A 188 20.23 23.13 1.69
CA GLY A 188 19.47 23.19 0.45
C GLY A 188 18.39 24.26 0.47
N ASP A 189 18.17 24.90 -0.68
CA ASP A 189 17.29 26.07 -0.86
C ASP A 189 15.79 25.74 -0.90
N VAL A 190 15.44 24.46 -0.74
CA VAL A 190 14.06 23.99 -0.73
C VAL A 190 13.33 24.54 0.50
N ILE A 191 12.24 25.27 0.27
CA ILE A 191 11.35 25.76 1.32
C ILE A 191 10.51 24.59 1.81
N ASN A 192 11.01 23.82 2.78
CA ASN A 192 10.31 22.66 3.32
C ASN A 192 10.72 22.30 4.75
N ALA A 193 9.84 21.56 5.43
CA ALA A 193 10.16 20.74 6.59
C ALA A 193 9.31 19.47 6.52
N VAL A 194 9.78 18.38 7.12
CA VAL A 194 9.05 17.12 7.13
C VAL A 194 9.16 16.40 8.47
N ALA A 195 8.09 15.74 8.87
CA ALA A 195 8.12 14.68 9.87
C ALA A 195 8.35 13.32 9.20
N ALA A 196 9.37 12.59 9.62
CA ALA A 196 9.57 11.19 9.27
C ALA A 196 8.92 10.27 10.33
N PRO A 197 8.74 8.95 10.04
CA PRO A 197 8.26 8.00 11.04
C PRO A 197 9.05 8.07 12.36
N SER A 198 8.41 7.70 13.48
CA SER A 198 8.94 7.86 14.85
C SER A 198 9.13 9.32 15.33
N GLY A 199 8.71 10.31 14.54
CA GLY A 199 8.75 11.72 14.91
C GLY A 199 10.12 12.36 14.75
N GLN A 200 10.93 11.86 13.83
CA GLN A 200 12.17 12.51 13.44
C GLN A 200 11.84 13.70 12.51
N LEU A 201 12.01 14.93 12.97
CA LEU A 201 11.72 16.13 12.19
C LEU A 201 12.96 16.63 11.45
N LEU A 202 12.76 17.17 10.26
CA LEU A 202 13.81 17.78 9.44
C LEU A 202 13.33 19.13 8.89
N ALA A 203 14.13 20.17 9.08
CA ALA A 203 13.92 21.47 8.45
C ALA A 203 15.05 21.79 7.46
N PHE A 204 14.69 22.34 6.30
CA PHE A 204 15.66 22.72 5.28
C PHE A 204 16.08 24.19 5.44
N GLU A 205 17.31 24.50 5.04
CA GLU A 205 17.87 25.86 5.01
C GLU A 205 16.93 26.84 4.28
N GLY A 206 16.36 26.44 3.15
CA GLY A 206 15.38 27.23 2.41
C GLY A 206 14.14 27.63 3.23
N LEU A 207 13.67 26.77 4.14
CA LEU A 207 12.56 27.12 5.05
C LEU A 207 12.99 28.18 6.06
N ILE A 208 14.21 28.07 6.60
CA ILE A 208 14.74 29.04 7.56
C ILE A 208 14.87 30.41 6.89
N ALA A 209 15.48 30.46 5.70
CA ALA A 209 15.65 31.67 4.92
C ALA A 209 14.30 32.32 4.52
N PHE A 210 13.28 31.51 4.26
CA PHE A 210 11.94 31.99 3.92
C PHE A 210 11.13 32.47 5.14
N SER A 211 11.46 32.01 6.34
CA SER A 211 10.76 32.36 7.57
C SER A 211 11.18 33.74 8.08
N GLU A 212 10.38 34.77 7.81
CA GLU A 212 10.68 36.17 8.18
C GLU A 212 10.75 36.42 9.70
N THR A 213 10.11 35.56 10.50
CA THR A 213 10.04 35.68 11.97
C THR A 213 10.21 34.31 12.64
N PRO A 214 10.70 34.26 13.90
CA PRO A 214 10.75 33.01 14.65
C PRO A 214 9.35 32.43 14.88
N GLU A 215 8.29 33.25 14.94
CA GLU A 215 6.90 32.80 15.01
C GLU A 215 6.44 32.10 13.72
N ALA A 216 6.88 32.58 12.55
CA ALA A 216 6.61 31.92 11.28
C ALA A 216 7.30 30.55 11.21
N PHE A 217 8.59 30.48 11.53
CA PHE A 217 9.32 29.20 11.60
C PHE A 217 8.66 28.24 12.60
N ALA A 218 8.37 28.71 13.81
CA ALA A 218 7.75 27.90 14.84
C ALA A 218 6.36 27.39 14.45
N SER A 219 5.63 28.11 13.60
CA SER A 219 4.33 27.64 13.10
C SER A 219 4.45 26.43 12.17
N VAL A 220 5.48 26.40 11.32
CA VAL A 220 5.76 25.26 10.44
C VAL A 220 6.23 24.07 11.27
N ILE A 221 7.13 24.30 12.25
CA ILE A 221 7.56 23.22 13.15
C ILE A 221 6.41 22.68 14.01
N ALA A 222 5.49 23.54 14.46
CA ALA A 222 4.29 23.09 15.18
C ALA A 222 3.38 22.22 14.30
N HIS A 223 3.29 22.52 13.00
CA HIS A 223 2.57 21.71 12.02
C HIS A 223 3.22 20.33 11.83
N GLU A 224 4.54 20.29 11.59
CA GLU A 224 5.26 19.01 11.47
C GLU A 224 5.24 18.20 12.76
N PHE A 225 5.31 18.87 13.91
CA PHE A 225 5.18 18.21 15.21
C PHE A 225 3.79 17.61 15.39
N ALA A 226 2.72 18.29 14.94
CA ALA A 226 1.38 17.70 14.94
C ALA A 226 1.28 16.45 14.06
N HIS A 227 1.92 16.44 12.88
CA HIS A 227 2.02 15.22 12.06
C HIS A 227 2.75 14.08 12.78
N ALA A 228 3.82 14.39 13.51
CA ALA A 228 4.57 13.41 14.29
C ALA A 228 3.72 12.83 15.44
N LEU A 229 3.06 13.67 16.23
CA LEU A 229 2.16 13.26 17.31
C LEU A 229 1.04 12.36 16.80
N GLU A 230 0.40 12.76 15.70
CA GLU A 230 -0.67 11.98 15.08
C GLU A 230 -0.16 10.78 14.28
N ARG A 231 1.16 10.63 14.11
CA ARG A 231 1.79 9.51 13.36
C ARG A 231 1.39 9.46 11.89
N HIS A 232 1.06 10.61 11.29
CA HIS A 232 0.76 10.73 9.86
C HIS A 232 1.87 10.18 8.96
N PRO A 233 3.18 10.43 9.20
CA PRO A 233 4.24 9.89 8.36
C PRO A 233 4.26 8.36 8.36
N THR A 234 4.08 7.75 9.53
CA THR A 234 4.01 6.29 9.67
C THR A 234 2.86 5.70 8.88
N ARG A 235 1.67 6.32 8.92
CA ARG A 235 0.51 5.88 8.16
C ARG A 235 0.72 6.05 6.65
N GLY A 236 1.31 7.18 6.24
CA GLY A 236 1.58 7.49 4.83
C GLY A 236 2.57 6.51 4.20
N VAL A 237 3.70 6.27 4.86
CA VAL A 237 4.69 5.28 4.40
C VAL A 237 4.12 3.87 4.37
N ALA A 238 3.37 3.45 5.40
CA ALA A 238 2.71 2.14 5.40
C ALA A 238 1.70 2.01 4.24
N ARG A 239 0.99 3.09 3.88
CA ARG A 239 0.07 3.10 2.74
C ARG A 239 0.81 2.99 1.41
N SER A 240 1.95 3.68 1.27
CA SER A 240 2.80 3.61 0.09
C SER A 240 3.33 2.18 -0.13
N LEU A 241 3.86 1.56 0.93
CA LEU A 241 4.29 0.15 0.89
C LEU A 241 3.13 -0.80 0.54
N GLY A 242 1.93 -0.54 1.09
CA GLY A 242 0.73 -1.29 0.73
C GLY A 242 0.38 -1.19 -0.76
N LEU A 243 0.53 -0.01 -1.36
CA LEU A 243 0.33 0.21 -2.80
C LEU A 243 1.37 -0.54 -3.64
N THR A 244 2.64 -0.51 -3.26
CA THR A 244 3.72 -1.24 -3.94
C THR A 244 3.42 -2.75 -3.94
N LEU A 245 3.04 -3.33 -2.79
CA LEU A 245 2.68 -4.74 -2.68
C LEU A 245 1.47 -5.13 -3.57
N ILE A 246 0.45 -4.27 -3.64
CA ILE A 246 -0.69 -4.49 -4.55
C ILE A 246 -0.21 -4.44 -6.02
N GLY A 247 0.64 -3.47 -6.36
CA GLY A 247 1.21 -3.32 -7.69
C GLY A 247 2.03 -4.55 -8.13
N GLU A 248 2.86 -5.07 -7.25
CA GLU A 248 3.63 -6.31 -7.49
C GLU A 248 2.72 -7.52 -7.71
N MET A 249 1.67 -7.66 -6.90
CA MET A 249 0.70 -8.76 -7.03
C MET A 249 -0.05 -8.72 -8.37
N LEU A 250 -0.38 -7.52 -8.86
CA LEU A 250 -1.12 -7.35 -10.11
C LEU A 250 -0.24 -7.50 -11.35
N THR A 251 1.03 -7.13 -11.27
CA THR A 251 1.96 -7.12 -12.42
C THR A 251 2.86 -8.36 -12.51
N GLY A 252 2.90 -9.21 -11.48
CA GLY A 252 3.71 -10.42 -11.44
C GLY A 252 5.15 -10.20 -10.96
N GLY A 253 5.41 -9.09 -10.27
CA GLY A 253 6.71 -8.69 -9.71
C GLY A 253 7.53 -7.76 -10.61
N GLY A 254 8.20 -6.76 -10.02
CA GLY A 254 9.13 -5.88 -10.77
C GLY A 254 9.29 -4.45 -10.26
N MET A 255 8.49 -3.97 -9.30
CA MET A 255 8.66 -2.66 -8.66
C MET A 255 9.23 -2.86 -7.25
N GLY A 256 10.55 -3.05 -7.16
CA GLY A 256 11.21 -3.10 -5.85
C GLY A 256 11.07 -1.75 -5.15
N GLY A 257 10.66 -1.78 -3.88
CA GLY A 257 10.39 -0.56 -3.12
C GLY A 257 11.60 0.36 -3.00
N THR A 258 11.54 1.55 -3.60
CA THR A 258 12.63 2.53 -3.63
C THR A 258 12.47 3.62 -2.56
N ALA A 259 13.55 4.30 -2.17
CA ALA A 259 13.51 5.50 -1.32
C ALA A 259 12.56 6.60 -1.89
N ALA A 260 12.41 6.65 -3.21
CA ALA A 260 11.44 7.53 -3.87
C ALA A 260 9.98 7.23 -3.50
N GLU A 261 9.63 5.98 -3.19
CA GLU A 261 8.29 5.60 -2.72
C GLU A 261 8.05 5.95 -1.25
N ALA A 262 9.10 6.05 -0.44
CA ALA A 262 8.99 6.60 0.91
C ALA A 262 8.67 8.11 0.84
N LEU A 263 9.27 8.84 -0.11
CA LEU A 263 8.98 10.25 -0.35
C LEU A 263 7.54 10.50 -0.80
N THR A 264 6.98 9.66 -1.68
CA THR A 264 5.54 9.76 -2.04
C THR A 264 4.63 9.44 -0.86
N GLY A 265 5.08 8.59 0.06
CA GLY A 265 4.39 8.29 1.31
C GLY A 265 4.33 9.45 2.31
N LEU A 266 5.12 10.51 2.12
CA LEU A 266 5.09 11.73 2.94
C LEU A 266 4.07 12.77 2.45
N ALA A 267 3.43 12.53 1.29
CA ALA A 267 2.30 13.36 0.86
C ALA A 267 1.06 13.06 1.69
N TYR A 268 0.52 14.08 2.37
CA TYR A 268 -0.58 13.90 3.30
C TYR A 268 -1.95 14.09 2.67
N THR A 269 -2.95 13.41 3.24
CA THR A 269 -4.34 13.61 2.85
C THR A 269 -4.83 14.97 3.35
N ARG A 270 -5.82 15.57 2.66
CA ARG A 270 -6.47 16.80 3.13
C ARG A 270 -7.08 16.71 4.54
N ALA A 271 -7.41 15.49 5.01
CA ALA A 271 -7.90 15.29 6.36
C ALA A 271 -6.78 15.41 7.39
N ALA A 272 -5.64 14.77 7.12
CA ALA A 272 -4.44 14.84 7.94
C ALA A 272 -3.90 16.28 8.04
N GLU A 273 -3.91 17.04 6.94
CA GLU A 273 -3.55 18.47 6.95
C GLU A 273 -4.44 19.30 7.87
N ARG A 274 -5.77 19.13 7.76
CA ARG A 274 -6.73 19.87 8.58
C ARG A 274 -6.58 19.55 10.07
N GLU A 275 -6.29 18.29 10.39
CA GLU A 275 -6.02 17.83 11.74
C GLU A 275 -4.71 18.43 12.29
N ALA A 276 -3.62 18.32 11.52
CA ALA A 276 -2.32 18.88 11.89
C ALA A 276 -2.40 20.41 12.08
N ASP A 277 -3.04 21.14 11.16
CA ASP A 277 -3.26 22.58 11.28
C ASP A 277 -4.06 22.95 12.55
N ALA A 278 -5.09 22.18 12.87
CA ALA A 278 -5.91 22.43 14.06
C ALA A 278 -5.13 22.21 15.35
N ILE A 279 -4.35 21.13 15.43
CA ILE A 279 -3.49 20.82 16.57
C ILE A 279 -2.37 21.85 16.68
N ALA A 280 -1.70 22.20 15.58
CA ALA A 280 -0.65 23.22 15.54
C ALA A 280 -1.14 24.58 16.03
N ARG A 281 -2.29 25.05 15.54
CA ARG A 281 -2.90 26.30 16.04
C ARG A 281 -3.16 26.24 17.53
N LYS A 282 -3.71 25.14 18.04
CA LYS A 282 -3.98 24.95 19.48
C LYS A 282 -2.67 24.98 20.28
N MET A 283 -1.64 24.27 19.84
CA MET A 283 -0.32 24.25 20.49
C MET A 283 0.30 25.65 20.53
N LEU A 284 0.29 26.38 19.41
CA LEU A 284 0.84 27.74 19.33
C LEU A 284 0.11 28.71 20.28
N LEU A 285 -1.22 28.65 20.32
CA LEU A 285 -2.04 29.49 21.20
C LEU A 285 -1.81 29.16 22.68
N ASN A 286 -1.81 27.87 23.04
CA ASN A 286 -1.53 27.42 24.41
C ASN A 286 -0.10 27.77 24.86
N ALA A 287 0.87 27.69 23.94
CA ALA A 287 2.24 28.13 24.17
C ALA A 287 2.37 29.66 24.23
N GLY A 288 1.31 30.42 23.98
CA GLY A 288 1.29 31.88 23.97
C GLY A 288 2.00 32.51 22.78
N ILE A 289 2.33 31.75 21.73
CA ILE A 289 3.07 32.22 20.54
C ILE A 289 2.15 32.99 19.59
N GLY A 290 0.88 32.61 19.53
CA GLY A 290 -0.08 33.16 18.57
C GLY A 290 0.04 32.54 17.18
N THR A 291 -0.85 32.93 16.28
CA THR A 291 -1.00 32.36 14.93
C THR A 291 -0.73 33.39 13.82
N VAL A 292 -0.28 34.60 14.17
CA VAL A 292 0.10 35.62 13.17
C VAL A 292 1.21 35.12 12.26
N GLY A 293 2.24 34.46 12.82
CA GLY A 293 3.35 33.89 12.04
C GLY A 293 2.90 32.83 11.05
N MET A 294 1.91 32.00 11.44
CA MET A 294 1.29 30.99 10.58
C MET A 294 0.55 31.61 9.41
N ALA A 295 -0.30 32.62 9.68
CA ALA A 295 -1.04 33.33 8.65
C ALA A 295 -0.09 34.02 7.65
N SER A 296 0.91 34.76 8.16
CA SER A 296 1.88 35.44 7.29
C SER A 296 2.71 34.46 6.47
N PHE A 297 3.09 33.31 7.05
CA PHE A 297 3.85 32.29 6.32
C PHE A 297 3.06 31.76 5.13
N PHE A 298 1.78 31.41 5.32
CA PHE A 298 0.94 30.94 4.22
C PHE A 298 0.65 32.01 3.18
N GLU A 299 0.38 33.25 3.60
CA GLU A 299 0.21 34.36 2.66
C GLU A 299 1.47 34.57 1.81
N ASN A 300 2.66 34.55 2.42
CA ASN A 300 3.92 34.71 1.72
C ASN A 300 4.18 33.53 0.78
N LEU A 301 3.87 32.30 1.21
CA LEU A 301 3.96 31.11 0.37
C LEU A 301 3.02 31.21 -0.84
N GLN A 302 1.81 31.72 -0.66
CA GLN A 302 0.81 31.89 -1.74
C GLN A 302 1.25 32.96 -2.74
N LYS A 303 1.85 34.04 -2.26
CA LYS A 303 2.42 35.09 -3.11
C LYS A 303 3.61 34.57 -3.91
N ARG A 304 4.45 33.73 -3.30
CA ARG A 304 5.64 33.17 -3.95
C ARG A 304 5.31 32.06 -4.96
N PHE A 305 4.30 31.25 -4.65
CA PHE A 305 3.88 30.11 -5.47
C PHE A 305 2.35 30.14 -5.64
N PRO A 306 1.83 30.90 -6.61
CA PRO A 306 0.41 30.91 -6.92
C PRO A 306 -0.09 29.50 -7.25
N GLU A 307 -1.31 29.14 -6.86
CA GLU A 307 -1.86 27.76 -6.96
C GLU A 307 -1.82 27.15 -8.38
N ALA A 308 -1.65 27.97 -9.42
CA ALA A 308 -1.50 27.52 -10.81
C ALA A 308 -0.11 26.92 -11.12
N ASP A 309 0.93 27.24 -10.34
CA ASP A 309 2.33 26.95 -10.72
C ASP A 309 2.94 25.74 -10.02
N GLY A 310 2.23 25.09 -9.07
CA GLY A 310 2.69 23.84 -8.43
C GLY A 310 4.11 23.90 -7.83
N GLY A 311 4.61 25.11 -7.54
CA GLY A 311 6.05 25.39 -7.60
C GLY A 311 6.85 25.17 -6.32
N SER A 312 6.21 24.84 -5.18
CA SER A 312 6.95 24.53 -3.95
C SER A 312 6.78 23.07 -3.57
N VAL A 313 7.88 22.47 -3.11
CA VAL A 313 7.87 21.09 -2.65
C VAL A 313 6.99 20.90 -1.42
N LEU A 314 6.87 21.93 -0.57
CA LEU A 314 5.91 22.00 0.54
C LEU A 314 4.44 21.94 0.04
N LEU A 315 4.12 22.55 -1.10
CA LEU A 315 2.78 22.44 -1.72
C LEU A 315 2.53 21.07 -2.34
N GLY A 316 3.61 20.38 -2.75
CA GLY A 316 3.57 18.99 -3.20
C GLY A 316 3.32 17.99 -2.07
N SER A 317 3.93 18.20 -0.90
CA SER A 317 3.71 17.36 0.29
C SER A 317 2.44 17.73 1.08
N HIS A 318 2.00 18.99 1.05
CA HIS A 318 0.82 19.50 1.76
C HIS A 318 -0.17 20.23 0.82
N PRO A 319 -1.21 19.55 0.32
CA PRO A 319 -2.12 20.12 -0.67
C PRO A 319 -3.12 21.15 -0.10
N ARG A 320 -3.31 22.24 -0.87
CA ARG A 320 -4.22 23.41 -0.75
C ARG A 320 -3.89 24.46 0.31
N LEU A 321 -3.29 25.55 -0.16
CA LEU A 321 -2.91 26.71 0.64
C LEU A 321 -4.07 27.68 0.88
N SER A 322 -4.98 27.86 -0.10
CA SER A 322 -6.15 28.74 0.02
C SER A 322 -7.01 28.43 1.24
N ASP A 323 -7.41 27.16 1.41
CA ASP A 323 -8.21 26.69 2.56
C ASP A 323 -7.50 26.98 3.91
N ARG A 324 -6.15 26.90 3.92
CA ARG A 324 -5.32 27.13 5.12
C ARG A 324 -5.18 28.61 5.46
N VAL A 325 -5.02 29.48 4.46
CA VAL A 325 -5.02 30.94 4.63
C VAL A 325 -6.36 31.41 5.19
N GLU A 326 -7.48 30.91 4.65
CA GLU A 326 -8.81 31.27 5.13
C GLU A 326 -9.07 30.78 6.56
N ALA A 327 -8.57 29.59 6.92
CA ALA A 327 -8.68 29.05 8.27
C ALA A 327 -7.67 29.63 9.28
N ALA A 328 -6.61 30.31 8.82
CA ALA A 328 -5.57 30.89 9.65
C ALA A 328 -6.05 32.22 10.28
N ALA A 329 -6.97 32.13 11.23
CA ALA A 329 -7.35 33.28 12.05
C ALA A 329 -6.11 33.81 12.79
N ALA A 330 -5.67 35.03 12.42
CA ALA A 330 -4.48 35.66 12.99
C ALA A 330 -4.74 36.14 14.42
N THR A 331 -4.22 35.41 15.39
CA THR A 331 -4.30 35.75 16.82
C THR A 331 -2.92 36.14 17.31
N ARG A 332 -2.79 37.34 17.89
CA ARG A 332 -1.51 37.79 18.47
C ARG A 332 -1.14 36.93 19.68
N GLY A 333 0.12 36.54 19.74
CA GLY A 333 0.70 35.88 20.90
C GLY A 333 0.93 36.83 22.07
N THR A 334 1.08 36.25 23.26
CA THR A 334 1.51 36.93 24.48
C THR A 334 3.00 36.74 24.77
N ARG A 335 3.66 35.79 24.08
CA ARG A 335 5.06 35.42 24.21
C ARG A 335 5.67 35.20 22.82
N ARG A 336 6.96 35.48 22.68
CA ARG A 336 7.70 35.11 21.46
C ARG A 336 7.81 33.59 21.31
N ALA A 337 8.02 33.11 20.10
CA ALA A 337 8.27 31.69 19.83
C ALA A 337 9.53 31.17 20.53
N MET A 338 10.61 31.94 20.46
CA MET A 338 11.92 31.59 21.04
C MET A 338 12.72 32.85 21.39
N SER A 339 13.88 32.67 22.03
CA SER A 339 14.80 33.77 22.33
C SER A 339 15.46 34.30 21.06
N THR A 340 15.99 35.53 21.09
CA THR A 340 16.76 36.08 19.95
C THR A 340 18.00 35.22 19.64
N ALA A 341 18.67 34.70 20.66
CA ALA A 341 19.83 33.83 20.50
C ALA A 341 19.44 32.48 19.88
N ASP A 342 18.30 31.91 20.27
CA ASP A 342 17.77 30.67 19.71
C ASP A 342 17.43 30.86 18.23
N TRP A 343 16.76 31.96 17.90
CA TRP A 343 16.44 32.28 16.51
C TRP A 343 17.70 32.47 15.67
N GLN A 344 18.69 33.21 16.18
CA GLN A 344 19.97 33.40 15.49
C GLN A 344 20.72 32.07 15.32
N ALA A 345 20.65 31.15 16.29
CA ALA A 345 21.25 29.82 16.14
C ALA A 345 20.58 29.04 15.00
N ILE A 346 19.25 29.10 14.88
CA ILE A 346 18.51 28.46 13.78
C ILE A 346 18.84 29.12 12.43
N GLN A 347 18.96 30.45 12.38
CA GLN A 347 19.34 31.18 11.17
C GLN A 347 20.75 30.86 10.66
N ASN A 348 21.63 30.35 11.53
CA ASN A 348 22.99 29.91 11.18
C ASN A 348 23.13 28.39 11.29
N ALA A 349 22.02 27.64 11.13
CA ALA A 349 22.08 26.17 11.18
C ALA A 349 22.93 25.62 10.02
N CYS A 350 22.81 26.27 8.87
CA CYS A 350 23.59 26.12 7.66
C CYS A 350 24.04 27.57 7.30
#